data_AF-A0A3S2XLK9-F1
#
_entry.id   AF-A0A3S2XLK9-F1
#
_cell.length_a   1.000
_cell.length_b   1.000
_cell.length_c   1.000
_cell.angle_alpha   90.00
_cell.angle_beta   90.00
_cell.angle_gamma   90.00
#
_symmetry.space_group_name_H-M   'P 1'
#
loop_
_entity.id
_entity.type
_entity.pdbx_description
1 polymer ?
#
loop_
_entity_poly.entity_id
_entity_poly.type
_entity_poly.pdbx_seq_one_letter_code
_entity_poly.pdbx_strand_id
1 'polypeptide(L)'
;MAPVAPFADRHGWRLYGAGAFLETLSALEAEVERLAAANPAGVAATPKAELLARIRMLIADEIPRAPNAPAYAPGNTLGPAHRHWRRAKFLQRFRLFYRFDSASRIIIYAWVNDETALRKAGARSDPYAVFARRLDASDPPDDWTDLLAQARGGEAPRT
;
A
#
# COMPACT_ATOMS: atom_id res chain seq x y z
N MET A 1 -16.53 -16.89 -2.28
CA MET A 1 -15.25 -17.27 -1.64
C MET A 1 -15.00 -16.29 -0.51
N ALA A 2 -14.90 -16.74 0.74
CA ALA A 2 -14.55 -15.82 1.83
C ALA A 2 -13.09 -15.35 1.62
N PRO A 3 -12.79 -14.05 1.77
CA PRO A 3 -11.41 -13.61 1.72
C PRO A 3 -10.61 -14.33 2.83
N VAL A 4 -9.36 -14.69 2.51
CA VAL A 4 -8.35 -15.12 3.49
C VAL A 4 -8.39 -14.14 4.67
N ALA A 5 -8.29 -14.60 5.93
CA ALA A 5 -8.42 -13.73 7.11
C ALA A 5 -7.64 -12.41 6.97
N PRO A 6 -8.15 -11.25 7.44
CA PRO A 6 -7.42 -9.98 7.38
C PRO A 6 -6.11 -10.07 8.16
N PHE A 7 -5.10 -9.28 7.77
CA PHE A 7 -3.85 -9.24 8.56
C PHE A 7 -3.98 -8.39 9.82
N ALA A 8 -4.99 -7.53 9.89
CA ALA A 8 -5.31 -6.76 11.07
C ALA A 8 -6.75 -6.23 11.04
N ASP A 9 -7.28 -6.01 12.24
CA ASP A 9 -8.48 -5.21 12.51
C ASP A 9 -8.07 -3.94 13.25
N ARG A 10 -8.37 -2.77 12.67
CA ARG A 10 -7.96 -1.46 13.20
C ARG A 10 -9.04 -0.43 12.96
N HIS A 11 -9.37 0.37 13.98
CA HIS A 11 -10.38 1.44 13.88
C HIS A 11 -11.73 0.99 13.28
N GLY A 12 -12.11 -0.29 13.51
CA GLY A 12 -13.33 -0.89 12.96
C GLY A 12 -13.24 -1.29 11.48
N TRP A 13 -12.05 -1.36 10.90
CA TRP A 13 -11.80 -1.81 9.53
C TRP A 13 -10.98 -3.11 9.51
N ARG A 14 -11.38 -4.02 8.62
CA ARG A 14 -10.61 -5.21 8.25
C ARG A 14 -9.61 -4.86 7.15
N LEU A 15 -8.34 -5.19 7.39
CA LEU A 15 -7.23 -4.76 6.54
C LEU A 15 -6.66 -5.94 5.73
N TYR A 16 -6.53 -5.72 4.43
CA TYR A 16 -6.00 -6.71 3.49
C TYR A 16 -4.96 -6.06 2.56
N GLY A 17 -4.11 -6.89 1.96
CA GLY A 17 -3.17 -6.49 0.93
C GLY A 17 -3.43 -7.24 -0.38
N ALA A 18 -3.28 -6.56 -1.52
CA ALA A 18 -3.13 -7.22 -2.81
C ALA A 18 -1.72 -7.80 -2.97
N GLY A 19 -1.55 -8.75 -3.90
CA GLY A 19 -0.27 -9.43 -4.14
C GLY A 19 0.91 -8.46 -4.31
N ALA A 20 0.82 -7.52 -5.24
CA ALA A 20 1.88 -6.55 -5.51
C ALA A 20 2.27 -5.69 -4.28
N PHE A 21 1.30 -5.36 -3.41
CA PHE A 21 1.60 -4.64 -2.16
C PHE A 21 2.34 -5.54 -1.16
N LEU A 22 1.85 -6.77 -0.96
CA LEU A 22 2.43 -7.70 -0.01
C LEU A 22 3.84 -8.12 -0.42
N GLU A 23 4.08 -8.37 -1.70
CA GLU A 23 5.43 -8.64 -2.23
C GLU A 23 6.41 -7.50 -1.93
N THR A 24 5.98 -6.25 -2.16
CA THR A 24 6.82 -5.08 -1.89
C THR A 24 7.08 -4.91 -0.39
N LEU A 25 6.06 -5.14 0.45
CA LEU A 25 6.19 -5.04 1.90
C LEU A 25 7.12 -6.13 2.45
N SER A 26 6.93 -7.39 2.06
CA SER A 26 7.74 -8.52 2.52
C SER A 26 9.20 -8.40 2.07
N ALA A 27 9.46 -7.93 0.84
CA ALA A 27 10.81 -7.66 0.39
C ALA A 27 11.51 -6.57 1.22
N LEU A 28 10.77 -5.50 1.58
CA LEU A 28 11.28 -4.44 2.45
C LEU A 28 11.53 -4.93 3.87
N GLU A 29 10.64 -5.78 4.40
CA GLU A 29 10.80 -6.40 5.73
C GLU A 29 12.05 -7.28 5.80
N ALA A 30 12.24 -8.17 4.82
CA ALA A 30 13.41 -9.03 4.73
C ALA A 30 14.72 -8.22 4.62
N GLU A 31 14.71 -7.10 3.88
CA GLU A 31 15.88 -6.24 3.77
C GLU A 31 16.20 -5.52 5.09
N VAL A 32 15.18 -5.03 5.80
CA VAL A 32 15.38 -4.42 7.12
C VAL A 32 15.88 -5.46 8.13
N GLU A 33 15.36 -6.68 8.10
CA GLU A 33 15.84 -7.78 8.95
C GLU A 33 17.30 -8.12 8.68
N ARG A 34 17.71 -8.19 7.40
CA ARG A 34 19.11 -8.40 7.00
C ARG A 34 20.02 -7.28 7.50
N LEU A 35 19.59 -6.02 7.40
CA LEU A 35 20.32 -4.87 7.93
C LEU A 35 20.41 -4.90 9.47
N ALA A 36 19.34 -5.34 10.14
CA ALA A 36 19.32 -5.50 11.59
C ALA A 36 20.28 -6.59 12.05
N ALA A 37 20.33 -7.72 11.37
CA ALA A 37 21.28 -8.80 11.66
C ALA A 37 22.74 -8.34 11.49
N ALA A 38 23.01 -7.50 10.49
CA ALA A 38 24.36 -6.99 10.22
C ALA A 38 24.79 -5.85 11.18
N ASN A 39 23.85 -4.98 11.58
CA ASN A 39 24.11 -3.86 12.50
C ASN A 39 22.87 -3.52 13.35
N PRO A 40 22.63 -4.26 14.45
CA PRO A 40 21.42 -4.09 15.26
C PRO A 40 21.26 -2.69 15.84
N ALA A 41 22.36 -2.04 16.24
CA ALA A 41 22.33 -0.71 16.84
C ALA A 41 22.05 0.41 15.81
N GLY A 42 22.41 0.18 14.53
CA GLY A 42 22.29 1.19 13.48
C GLY A 42 21.08 1.06 12.57
N VAL A 43 20.40 -0.09 12.54
CA VAL A 43 19.33 -0.36 11.56
C VAL A 43 18.17 0.65 11.64
N ALA A 44 17.81 1.08 12.85
CA ALA A 44 16.71 2.02 13.07
C ALA A 44 16.94 3.39 12.39
N ALA A 45 18.20 3.76 12.13
CA ALA A 45 18.55 4.99 11.43
C ALA A 45 18.62 4.83 9.90
N THR A 46 18.37 3.64 9.36
CA THR A 46 18.44 3.40 7.92
C THR A 46 17.17 3.90 7.20
N PRO A 47 17.29 4.43 5.97
CA PRO A 47 16.11 4.84 5.18
C PRO A 47 15.11 3.71 4.94
N LYS A 48 15.56 2.45 4.87
CA LYS A 48 14.71 1.27 4.71
C LYS A 48 13.85 1.01 5.95
N ALA A 49 14.45 1.12 7.14
CA ALA A 49 13.71 0.99 8.40
C ALA A 49 12.70 2.14 8.58
N GLU A 50 13.08 3.37 8.25
CA GLU A 50 12.16 4.52 8.25
C GLU A 50 10.98 4.31 7.30
N LEU A 51 11.26 3.84 6.07
CA LEU A 51 10.23 3.53 5.07
C LEU A 51 9.26 2.47 5.58
N LEU A 52 9.77 1.36 6.12
CA LEU A 52 8.96 0.28 6.65
C LEU A 52 8.09 0.73 7.82
N ALA A 53 8.68 1.44 8.79
CA ALA A 53 7.96 1.99 9.94
C ALA A 53 6.84 2.94 9.48
N ARG A 54 7.13 3.79 8.48
CA ARG A 54 6.13 4.72 7.95
C ARG A 54 4.97 4.03 7.25
N ILE A 55 5.25 3.01 6.44
CA ILE A 55 4.23 2.18 5.78
C ILE A 55 3.35 1.49 6.83
N ARG A 56 3.96 0.85 7.85
CA ARG A 56 3.22 0.18 8.93
C ARG A 56 2.29 1.15 9.67
N MET A 57 2.76 2.36 9.98
CA MET A 57 1.93 3.39 10.61
C MET A 57 0.77 3.85 9.72
N LEU A 58 1.00 4.00 8.41
CA LEU A 58 -0.07 4.35 7.46
C LEU A 58 -1.16 3.29 7.40
N ILE A 59 -0.76 2.03 7.22
CA ILE A 59 -1.72 0.94 6.97
C ILE A 59 -2.46 0.49 8.24
N ALA A 60 -1.83 0.58 9.40
CA ALA A 60 -2.42 0.10 10.65
C ALA A 60 -3.16 1.18 11.43
N ASP A 61 -2.85 2.47 11.23
CA ASP A 61 -3.42 3.54 12.05
C ASP A 61 -4.03 4.68 11.23
N GLU A 62 -3.23 5.40 10.43
CA GLU A 62 -3.68 6.65 9.83
C GLU A 62 -4.77 6.47 8.78
N ILE A 63 -4.58 5.53 7.84
CA ILE A 63 -5.56 5.29 6.79
C ILE A 63 -6.87 4.74 7.38
N PRO A 64 -6.87 3.73 8.27
CA PRO A 64 -8.12 3.22 8.84
C PRO A 64 -8.90 4.23 9.70
N ARG A 65 -8.26 5.25 10.29
CA ARG A 65 -8.98 6.32 11.01
C ARG A 65 -9.95 7.08 10.11
N ALA A 66 -9.57 7.35 8.86
CA ALA A 66 -10.38 8.09 7.91
C ALA A 66 -10.05 7.71 6.45
N PRO A 67 -10.41 6.51 5.97
CA PRO A 67 -9.95 6.01 4.67
C PRO A 67 -10.50 6.80 3.48
N ASN A 68 -11.60 7.55 3.67
CA ASN A 68 -12.17 8.44 2.66
C ASN A 68 -11.79 9.92 2.85
N ALA A 69 -10.77 10.24 3.64
CA ALA A 69 -10.36 11.63 3.84
C ALA A 69 -10.01 12.31 2.49
N PRO A 70 -10.38 13.58 2.28
CA PRO A 70 -10.09 14.29 1.03
C PRO A 70 -8.59 14.30 0.67
N ALA A 71 -7.70 14.27 1.66
CA ALA A 71 -6.25 14.18 1.47
C ALA A 71 -5.80 12.93 0.69
N TYR A 72 -6.62 11.87 0.69
CA TYR A 72 -6.35 10.62 -0.02
C TYR A 72 -7.00 10.55 -1.39
N ALA A 73 -7.82 11.52 -1.79
CA ALA A 73 -8.39 11.56 -3.13
C ALA A 73 -7.30 11.97 -4.15
N PRO A 74 -7.01 11.14 -5.18
CA PRO A 74 -6.07 11.52 -6.23
C PRO A 74 -6.67 12.51 -7.24
N GLY A 75 -7.97 12.84 -7.13
CA GLY A 75 -8.68 13.64 -8.13
C GLY A 75 -8.76 12.89 -9.46
N ASN A 76 -8.42 13.55 -10.57
CA ASN A 76 -8.47 12.99 -11.92
C ASN A 76 -7.10 12.48 -12.40
N THR A 77 -6.09 12.40 -11.54
CA THR A 77 -4.72 12.06 -11.97
C THR A 77 -4.60 10.66 -12.56
N LEU A 78 -5.43 9.71 -12.14
CA LEU A 78 -5.54 8.37 -12.75
C LEU A 78 -6.63 8.30 -13.84
N GLY A 79 -7.21 9.44 -14.25
CA GLY A 79 -8.38 9.45 -15.12
C GLY A 79 -9.70 9.22 -14.38
N PRO A 80 -10.84 9.52 -15.03
CA PRO A 80 -12.15 9.50 -14.39
C PRO A 80 -12.63 8.09 -14.02
N ALA A 81 -12.15 7.04 -14.71
CA ALA A 81 -12.51 5.66 -14.43
C ALA A 81 -11.95 5.14 -13.09
N HIS A 82 -10.86 5.74 -12.60
CA HIS A 82 -10.11 5.24 -11.44
C HIS A 82 -10.31 6.10 -10.18
N ARG A 83 -11.40 6.86 -10.09
CA ARG A 83 -11.72 7.75 -8.94
C ARG A 83 -12.00 6.99 -7.63
N HIS A 84 -12.30 5.70 -7.70
CA HIS A 84 -12.46 4.84 -6.53
C HIS A 84 -11.15 4.55 -5.82
N TRP A 85 -10.01 4.70 -6.50
CA TRP A 85 -8.72 4.58 -5.85
C TRP A 85 -8.47 5.74 -4.89
N ARG A 86 -7.80 5.43 -3.80
CA ARG A 86 -7.25 6.39 -2.84
C ARG A 86 -5.75 6.28 -2.82
N ARG A 87 -5.10 7.34 -2.35
CA ARG A 87 -3.64 7.47 -2.42
C ARG A 87 -3.08 8.34 -1.30
N ALA A 88 -2.32 7.71 -0.41
CA ALA A 88 -1.54 8.41 0.61
C ALA A 88 -0.23 8.95 0.03
N LYS A 89 0.20 10.17 0.42
CA LYS A 89 1.55 10.72 0.18
C LYS A 89 2.35 10.57 1.46
N PHE A 90 3.58 10.08 1.37
CA PHE A 90 4.49 10.06 2.51
C PHE A 90 5.95 10.13 2.06
N LEU A 91 6.82 10.57 2.97
CA LEU A 91 8.27 10.74 2.74
C LEU A 91 8.58 11.45 1.41
N GLN A 92 7.72 12.40 1.03
CA GLN A 92 7.72 13.18 -0.22
C GLN A 92 7.56 12.39 -1.53
N ARG A 93 8.26 11.28 -1.70
CA ARG A 93 8.37 10.52 -2.96
C ARG A 93 7.53 9.24 -3.01
N PHE A 94 6.93 8.83 -1.90
CA PHE A 94 6.18 7.58 -1.85
C PHE A 94 4.68 7.82 -1.90
N ARG A 95 4.01 6.87 -2.53
CA ARG A 95 2.59 6.81 -2.75
C ARG A 95 2.15 5.39 -2.52
N LEU A 96 1.20 5.24 -1.61
CA LEU A 96 0.49 4.00 -1.35
C LEU A 96 -0.91 4.16 -1.91
N PHE A 97 -1.28 3.29 -2.85
CA PHE A 97 -2.60 3.22 -3.45
C PHE A 97 -3.43 2.13 -2.77
N TYR A 98 -4.70 2.41 -2.53
CA TYR A 98 -5.62 1.51 -1.86
C TYR A 98 -7.06 1.75 -2.30
N ARG A 99 -7.93 0.76 -2.05
CA ARG A 99 -9.39 0.88 -2.12
C ARG A 99 -10.00 0.51 -0.79
N PHE A 100 -11.24 0.93 -0.61
CA PHE A 100 -12.01 0.57 0.56
C PHE A 100 -13.50 0.49 0.18
N ASP A 101 -14.24 -0.27 0.96
CA ASP A 101 -15.70 -0.31 0.91
C ASP A 101 -16.26 -0.02 2.30
N SER A 102 -17.03 1.07 2.40
CA SER A 102 -17.60 1.53 3.68
C SER A 102 -18.67 0.58 4.21
N ALA A 103 -19.41 -0.10 3.34
CA ALA A 103 -20.50 -0.98 3.74
C ALA A 103 -19.94 -2.22 4.45
N SER A 104 -18.92 -2.86 3.88
CA SER A 104 -18.25 -4.02 4.47
C SER A 104 -17.15 -3.68 5.47
N ARG A 105 -16.76 -2.40 5.60
CA ARG A 105 -15.63 -1.94 6.43
C ARG A 105 -14.32 -2.65 6.08
N ILE A 106 -14.02 -2.73 4.79
CA ILE A 106 -12.81 -3.36 4.26
C ILE A 106 -11.89 -2.31 3.65
N ILE A 107 -10.58 -2.41 3.90
CA ILE A 107 -9.52 -1.67 3.20
C ILE A 107 -8.59 -2.68 2.54
N ILE A 108 -8.29 -2.48 1.25
CA ILE A 108 -7.34 -3.27 0.48
C ILE A 108 -6.20 -2.37 0.03
N TYR A 109 -5.02 -2.59 0.58
CA TYR A 109 -3.78 -1.94 0.16
C TYR A 109 -3.26 -2.59 -1.11
N ALA A 110 -3.18 -1.81 -2.19
CA ALA A 110 -3.03 -2.34 -3.53
C ALA A 110 -1.59 -2.31 -4.02
N TRP A 111 -0.90 -1.19 -3.83
CA TRP A 111 0.45 -1.01 -4.33
C TRP A 111 1.14 0.18 -3.67
N VAL A 112 2.44 0.06 -3.41
CA VAL A 112 3.31 1.16 -2.99
C VAL A 112 4.48 1.27 -3.96
N ASN A 113 4.82 2.48 -4.39
CA ASN A 113 5.98 2.65 -5.28
C ASN A 113 7.30 2.41 -4.54
N ASP A 114 8.29 1.91 -5.26
CA ASP A 114 9.65 1.76 -4.76
C ASP A 114 10.46 3.08 -4.82
N GLU A 115 11.70 3.03 -4.34
CA GLU A 115 12.65 4.15 -4.30
C GLU A 115 13.16 4.60 -5.67
N THR A 116 13.05 3.76 -6.70
CA THR A 116 13.56 4.02 -8.06
C THR A 116 12.60 4.85 -8.90
N ALA A 117 11.38 5.07 -8.40
CA ALA A 117 10.37 5.94 -8.99
C ALA A 117 10.80 7.42 -8.94
N LEU A 118 11.67 7.85 -9.88
CA LEU A 118 12.12 9.23 -9.99
C LEU A 118 10.93 10.16 -10.28
N ARG A 119 10.85 11.23 -9.48
CA ARG A 119 9.77 12.21 -9.45
C ARG A 119 9.96 13.23 -10.59
N LYS A 120 9.69 12.81 -11.82
CA LYS A 120 9.43 13.72 -12.95
C LYS A 120 8.06 13.37 -13.51
N ALA A 121 7.09 14.27 -13.36
CA ALA A 121 5.76 14.09 -13.95
C ALA A 121 5.91 13.84 -15.46
N GLY A 122 5.34 12.73 -15.96
CA GLY A 122 5.51 12.28 -17.34
C GLY A 122 6.73 11.39 -17.62
N ALA A 123 7.60 11.13 -16.63
CA ALA A 123 8.62 10.10 -16.76
C ALA A 123 8.01 8.70 -16.66
N ARG A 124 8.65 7.70 -17.29
CA ARG A 124 8.23 6.29 -17.22
C ARG A 124 8.14 5.76 -15.79
N SER A 125 8.83 6.41 -14.84
CA SER A 125 8.94 6.10 -13.42
C SER A 125 7.97 6.88 -12.53
N ASP A 126 7.08 7.71 -13.08
CA ASP A 126 6.09 8.44 -12.27
C ASP A 126 5.11 7.45 -11.60
N PRO A 127 4.88 7.54 -10.28
CA PRO A 127 4.02 6.58 -9.58
C PRO A 127 2.59 6.47 -10.11
N TYR A 128 2.01 7.54 -10.67
CA TYR A 128 0.69 7.45 -11.28
C TYR A 128 0.74 6.73 -12.62
N ALA A 129 1.76 7.00 -13.45
CA ALA A 129 1.95 6.31 -14.71
C ALA A 129 2.25 4.81 -14.52
N VAL A 130 3.05 4.46 -13.51
CA VAL A 130 3.32 3.06 -13.16
C VAL A 130 2.06 2.37 -12.64
N PHE A 131 1.31 3.03 -11.75
CA PHE A 131 0.07 2.47 -11.23
C PHE A 131 -0.99 2.30 -12.32
N ALA A 132 -1.14 3.26 -13.23
CA ALA A 132 -2.07 3.14 -14.36
C ALA A 132 -1.73 1.93 -15.25
N ARG A 133 -0.45 1.75 -15.63
CA ARG A 133 -0.02 0.56 -16.40
C ARG A 133 -0.25 -0.76 -15.66
N ARG A 134 -0.12 -0.73 -14.33
CA ARG A 134 -0.41 -1.87 -13.46
C ARG A 134 -1.91 -2.22 -13.47
N LEU A 135 -2.78 -1.21 -13.43
CA LEU A 135 -4.23 -1.39 -13.62
C LEU A 135 -4.55 -1.94 -15.01
N ASP A 136 -3.90 -1.44 -16.07
CA ASP A 136 -4.06 -1.96 -17.43
C ASP A 136 -3.65 -3.43 -17.53
N ALA A 137 -2.70 -3.87 -16.70
CA ALA A 137 -2.24 -5.26 -16.60
C ALA A 137 -3.06 -6.11 -15.62
N SER A 138 -4.12 -5.57 -15.02
CA SER A 138 -4.92 -6.23 -13.97
C SER A 138 -4.13 -6.64 -12.72
N ASP A 139 -3.05 -5.92 -12.40
CA ASP A 139 -2.22 -6.14 -11.21
C ASP A 139 -1.92 -4.81 -10.47
N PRO A 140 -2.81 -4.35 -9.56
CA PRO A 140 -3.98 -5.07 -9.05
C PRO A 140 -5.23 -4.93 -9.95
N PRO A 141 -6.25 -5.82 -9.79
CA PRO A 141 -7.53 -5.67 -10.47
C PRO A 141 -8.24 -4.36 -10.12
N ASP A 142 -8.90 -3.75 -11.10
CA ASP A 142 -9.68 -2.52 -10.92
C ASP A 142 -11.11 -2.78 -10.40
N ASP A 143 -11.68 -3.97 -10.62
CA ASP A 143 -12.99 -4.34 -10.05
C ASP A 143 -12.88 -4.70 -8.56
N TRP A 144 -13.90 -4.37 -7.77
CA TRP A 144 -13.89 -4.61 -6.33
C TRP A 144 -13.94 -6.10 -5.98
N THR A 145 -14.77 -6.86 -6.70
CA THR A 145 -14.98 -8.29 -6.45
C THR A 145 -13.70 -9.06 -6.74
N ASP A 146 -13.06 -8.78 -7.87
CA ASP A 146 -11.80 -9.40 -8.27
C ASP A 146 -10.67 -9.01 -7.33
N LEU A 147 -10.59 -7.73 -6.96
CA LEU A 147 -9.59 -7.25 -5.99
C LEU A 147 -9.75 -7.93 -4.63
N LEU A 148 -10.98 -8.07 -4.13
CA LEU A 148 -11.26 -8.74 -2.86
C LEU A 148 -10.96 -10.24 -2.91
N ALA A 149 -11.23 -10.91 -4.04
CA ALA A 149 -10.90 -12.32 -4.22
C ALA A 149 -9.37 -12.58 -4.23
N GLN A 150 -8.59 -11.62 -4.73
CA GLN A 150 -7.13 -11.67 -4.74
C GLN A 150 -6.48 -11.13 -3.46
N ALA A 151 -7.24 -10.39 -2.64
CA ALA A 151 -6.73 -9.85 -1.39
C ALA A 151 -6.36 -10.97 -0.40
N ARG A 152 -5.32 -10.72 0.38
CA ARG A 152 -4.83 -11.62 1.44
C ARG A 152 -4.69 -10.84 2.74
N GLY A 153 -4.89 -11.50 3.87
CA GLY A 153 -4.17 -11.10 5.07
C GLY A 153 -2.72 -11.50 4.89
N GLY A 154 -1.81 -10.53 4.88
CA GLY A 154 -0.41 -10.81 5.16
C GLY A 154 -0.26 -11.57 6.49
N GLU A 155 0.85 -12.29 6.62
CA GLU A 155 1.23 -12.89 7.89
C GLU A 155 1.42 -11.75 8.91
N ALA A 156 0.74 -11.82 10.04
CA ALA A 156 0.82 -10.78 11.07
C ALA A 156 2.30 -10.63 11.50
N PRO A 157 2.82 -9.39 11.67
CA PRO A 157 4.18 -9.19 12.13
C PRO A 157 4.34 -9.90 13.48
N ARG A 158 5.24 -10.88 13.53
CA ARG A 158 5.62 -11.54 14.78
C ARG A 158 6.31 -10.48 15.63
N THR A 159 5.66 -10.10 16.73
CA THR A 159 6.18 -9.23 17.80
C THR A 159 7.48 -9.76 18.38
#